data_AF-A0A0U3UJ61-F1
#
_entry.id   AF-A0A0U3UJ61-F1
#
_cell.length_a   1.000
_cell.length_b   1.000
_cell.length_c   1.000
_cell.angle_alpha   90.00
_cell.angle_beta   90.00
_cell.angle_gamma   90.00
#
_symmetry.space_group_name_H-M   'P 1'
#
loop_
_entity.id
_entity.type
_entity.pdbx_description
1 polymer ?
#
loop_
_entity_poly.entity_id
_entity_poly.type
_entity_poly.pdbx_seq_one_letter_code
_entity_poly.pdbx_strand_id
1 'polypeptide(L)'
;MALMSLFEIIKRGFLNSFNYRGLETRTRYITFVMFQVAWFCLYLKEFASQDAEIGFVPLLLFILPTLSCGSRRVNDAGYSRGVFMLLLIAPFLLFPFLAFPPSVPRPSAEQ
;
A
#
# COMPACT_ATOMS: atom_id res chain seq x y z
N MET A 1 -0.59 -4.60 -23.00
CA MET A 1 0.09 -5.45 -22.00
C MET A 1 0.35 -4.73 -20.67
N ALA A 2 0.95 -3.53 -20.66
CA ALA A 2 1.21 -2.77 -19.41
C ALA A 2 -0.06 -2.38 -18.62
N LEU A 3 -1.18 -2.08 -19.30
CA LEU A 3 -2.43 -1.74 -18.62
C LEU A 3 -3.01 -2.93 -17.85
N MET A 4 -2.92 -4.14 -18.42
CA MET A 4 -3.36 -5.37 -17.74
C MET A 4 -2.49 -5.67 -16.52
N SER A 5 -1.17 -5.44 -16.58
CA SER A 5 -0.32 -5.64 -15.41
C SER A 5 -0.57 -4.63 -14.30
N LEU A 6 -0.88 -3.36 -14.64
CA LEU A 6 -1.29 -2.35 -13.66
C LEU A 6 -2.60 -2.73 -12.96
N PHE A 7 -3.60 -3.15 -13.74
CA PHE A 7 -4.90 -3.57 -13.20
C PHE A 7 -4.76 -4.77 -12.27
N GLU A 8 -3.94 -5.76 -12.63
CA GLU A 8 -3.66 -6.92 -11.78
C GLU A 8 -2.97 -6.52 -10.47
N ILE A 9 -2.03 -5.56 -10.50
CA ILE A 9 -1.39 -5.05 -9.27
C ILE A 9 -2.42 -4.38 -8.36
N ILE A 10 -3.30 -3.54 -8.92
CA ILE A 10 -4.35 -2.84 -8.17
C ILE A 10 -5.33 -3.84 -7.57
N LYS A 11 -5.88 -4.74 -8.40
CA LYS A 11 -6.80 -5.79 -7.97
C LYS A 11 -6.19 -6.65 -6.87
N ARG A 12 -4.94 -7.07 -7.03
CA ARG A 12 -4.23 -7.86 -6.03
C ARG A 12 -4.00 -7.07 -4.73
N GLY A 13 -3.71 -5.77 -4.82
CA GLY A 13 -3.57 -4.90 -3.65
C GLY A 13 -4.86 -4.86 -2.82
N PHE A 14 -6.00 -4.66 -3.48
CA PHE A 14 -7.32 -4.66 -2.83
C PHE A 14 -7.74 -6.04 -2.30
N LEU A 15 -7.56 -7.11 -3.08
CA LEU A 15 -7.90 -8.46 -2.62
C LEU A 15 -7.08 -8.88 -1.39
N ASN A 16 -5.85 -8.39 -1.29
CA ASN A 16 -4.99 -8.65 -0.14
C ASN A 16 -5.09 -7.56 0.94
N SER A 17 -6.14 -6.74 0.97
CA SER A 17 -6.30 -5.70 2.01
C SER A 17 -6.32 -6.28 3.42
N PHE A 18 -6.77 -7.53 3.60
CA PHE A 18 -6.76 -8.24 4.88
C PHE A 18 -5.57 -9.18 5.06
N ASN A 19 -4.70 -9.32 4.05
CA ASN A 19 -3.52 -10.17 4.12
C ASN A 19 -2.24 -9.33 4.32
N TYR A 20 -1.85 -9.18 5.59
CA TYR A 20 -0.67 -8.43 6.02
C TYR A 20 0.62 -9.26 6.06
N ARG A 21 0.55 -10.60 5.95
CA ARG A 21 1.72 -11.50 6.08
C ARG A 21 2.47 -11.77 4.77
N GLY A 22 1.92 -11.30 3.64
CA GLY A 22 2.54 -11.50 2.33
C GLY A 22 3.82 -10.69 2.10
N LEU A 23 4.39 -10.87 0.92
CA LEU A 23 5.52 -10.11 0.41
C LEU A 23 5.06 -9.19 -0.72
N GLU A 24 5.55 -7.95 -0.71
CA GLU A 24 5.25 -6.96 -1.74
C GLU A 24 6.55 -6.38 -2.27
N THR A 25 6.81 -6.59 -3.57
CA THR A 25 8.02 -6.08 -4.22
C THR A 25 7.95 -4.57 -4.35
N ARG A 26 9.12 -3.92 -4.40
CA ARG A 26 9.25 -2.46 -4.50
C ARG A 26 8.37 -1.85 -5.61
N THR A 27 8.41 -2.42 -6.82
CA THR A 27 7.64 -1.90 -7.95
C THR A 27 6.13 -1.99 -7.71
N ARG A 28 5.63 -3.13 -7.22
CA ARG A 28 4.20 -3.32 -6.94
C ARG A 28 3.73 -2.39 -5.84
N TYR A 29 4.52 -2.25 -4.79
CA TYR A 29 4.27 -1.32 -3.70
C TYR A 29 4.16 0.13 -4.20
N ILE A 30 5.16 0.62 -4.94
CA ILE A 30 5.14 1.99 -5.48
C ILE A 30 3.94 2.20 -6.40
N THR A 31 3.69 1.27 -7.33
CA THR A 31 2.54 1.36 -8.23
C THR A 31 1.22 1.45 -7.46
N PHE A 32 1.04 0.62 -6.44
CA PHE A 32 -0.19 0.62 -5.64
C PHE A 32 -0.34 1.90 -4.81
N VAL A 33 0.72 2.37 -4.15
CA VAL A 33 0.69 3.62 -3.37
C VAL A 33 0.40 4.82 -4.26
N MET A 34 1.05 4.92 -5.42
CA MET A 34 0.80 6.00 -6.37
C MET A 34 -0.64 5.98 -6.89
N PHE A 35 -1.18 4.79 -7.17
CA PHE A 35 -2.59 4.64 -7.52
C PHE A 35 -3.51 5.09 -6.39
N GLN A 36 -3.24 4.70 -5.15
CA GLN A 36 -4.03 5.09 -3.97
C GLN A 36 -4.01 6.61 -3.76
N VAL A 37 -2.85 7.26 -3.91
CA VAL A 37 -2.73 8.73 -3.83
C VAL A 37 -3.53 9.40 -4.95
N ALA A 38 -3.38 8.94 -6.19
CA ALA A 38 -4.11 9.51 -7.33
C ALA A 38 -5.62 9.35 -7.14
N TRP A 39 -6.09 8.18 -6.70
CA TRP A 39 -7.49 7.93 -6.43
C TRP A 39 -8.00 8.78 -5.26
N PHE A 40 -7.23 8.92 -4.17
CA PHE A 40 -7.61 9.77 -3.05
C PHE A 40 -7.74 11.24 -3.46
N CYS A 41 -6.83 11.75 -4.30
CA CYS A 41 -6.94 13.10 -4.86
C CYS A 41 -8.21 13.28 -5.72
N LEU A 42 -8.58 12.28 -6.52
CA LEU A 42 -9.83 12.28 -7.28
C LEU A 42 -11.05 12.28 -6.35
N TYR A 43 -11.03 11.48 -5.29
CA TYR A 43 -12.08 11.46 -4.27
C TYR A 43 -12.24 12.84 -3.60
N LEU A 44 -11.13 13.49 -3.23
CA LEU A 44 -11.17 14.83 -2.64
C LEU A 44 -11.74 15.86 -3.62
N LYS A 45 -11.33 15.80 -4.89
CA LYS A 45 -11.77 16.75 -5.93
C LYS A 45 -13.24 16.62 -6.28
N GLU A 46 -13.75 15.40 -6.40
CA GLU A 46 -15.10 15.15 -6.92
C GLU A 46 -16.16 15.05 -5.82
N PHE A 47 -15.84 14.46 -4.67
CA PHE A 47 -16.80 14.20 -3.59
C PHE A 47 -16.61 15.14 -2.40
N ALA A 48 -15.43 15.14 -1.79
CA ALA A 48 -15.21 15.91 -0.55
C ALA A 48 -15.27 17.43 -0.76
N SER A 49 -15.03 17.90 -2.00
CA SER A 49 -15.16 19.32 -2.36
C SER A 49 -16.60 19.82 -2.38
N GLN A 50 -17.59 18.94 -2.58
CA GLN A 50 -19.00 19.29 -2.69
C GLN A 50 -19.67 19.36 -1.32
N ASP A 51 -19.46 18.33 -0.49
CA ASP A 51 -20.14 18.19 0.80
C ASP A 51 -19.29 18.70 1.98
N ALA A 52 -18.04 19.12 1.75
CA ALA A 52 -17.05 19.51 2.77
C ALA A 52 -16.78 18.45 3.86
N GLU A 53 -17.27 17.23 3.67
CA GLU A 53 -17.15 16.12 4.60
C GLU A 53 -16.41 14.94 3.97
N ILE A 54 -15.60 14.26 4.77
CA ILE A 54 -14.93 13.03 4.36
C ILE A 54 -15.76 11.86 4.88
N GLY A 55 -16.29 11.07 3.96
CA GLY A 55 -17.03 9.85 4.28
C GLY A 55 -16.12 8.81 4.94
N PHE A 56 -16.59 8.24 6.05
CA PHE A 56 -15.85 7.23 6.80
C PHE A 56 -15.59 5.94 6.00
N VAL A 57 -16.56 5.48 5.22
CA VAL A 57 -16.44 4.25 4.40
C VAL A 57 -15.38 4.40 3.29
N PRO A 58 -15.40 5.46 2.45
CA PRO A 58 -14.33 5.74 1.51
C PRO A 58 -12.96 5.80 2.19
N LEU A 59 -12.87 6.46 3.35
CA LEU A 59 -11.63 6.58 4.10
C LEU A 59 -11.04 5.21 4.47
N LEU A 60 -11.87 4.26 4.92
CA LEU A 60 -11.43 2.89 5.20
C LEU A 60 -10.93 2.16 3.94
N LEU A 61 -11.56 2.39 2.78
CA LEU A 61 -11.14 1.83 1.50
C LEU A 61 -9.79 2.38 1.02
N PHE A 62 -9.37 3.55 1.49
CA PHE A 62 -8.02 4.07 1.25
C PHE A 62 -7.01 3.52 2.26
N ILE A 63 -7.36 3.57 3.54
CA ILE A 63 -6.40 3.27 4.62
C ILE A 63 -6.06 1.79 4.68
N LEU A 64 -7.05 0.90 4.67
CA LEU A 64 -6.82 -0.53 4.90
C LEU A 64 -5.94 -1.19 3.82
N PRO A 65 -6.21 -1.01 2.51
CA PRO A 65 -5.38 -1.61 1.48
C PRO A 65 -3.96 -1.04 1.50
N THR A 66 -3.82 0.26 1.78
CA THR A 66 -2.53 0.95 1.81
C THR A 66 -1.69 0.48 3.01
N LEU A 67 -2.26 0.39 4.21
CA LEU A 67 -1.61 -0.18 5.39
C LEU A 67 -1.21 -1.64 5.18
N SER A 68 -2.10 -2.44 4.60
CA SER A 68 -1.79 -3.85 4.30
C SER A 68 -0.64 -3.97 3.30
N CYS A 69 -0.65 -3.18 2.22
CA CYS A 69 0.44 -3.12 1.25
C CYS A 69 1.77 -2.68 1.91
N GLY A 70 1.73 -1.65 2.74
CA GLY A 70 2.88 -1.18 3.53
C GLY A 70 3.43 -2.25 4.47
N SER A 71 2.56 -2.99 5.16
CA SER A 71 2.95 -4.08 6.05
C SER A 71 3.67 -5.22 5.32
N ARG A 72 3.18 -5.59 4.13
CA ARG A 72 3.84 -6.57 3.27
C ARG A 72 5.19 -6.08 2.76
N ARG A 73 5.30 -4.77 2.47
CA ARG A 73 6.58 -4.15 2.07
C ARG A 73 7.58 -4.12 3.23
N VAL A 74 7.14 -3.83 4.46
CA VAL A 74 7.98 -3.93 5.68
C VAL A 74 8.53 -5.35 5.83
N ASN A 75 7.67 -6.36 5.68
CA ASN A 75 8.07 -7.77 5.75
C ASN A 75 9.05 -8.17 4.63
N ASP A 76 8.84 -7.64 3.43
CA ASP A 76 9.68 -7.91 2.25
C ASP A 76 11.06 -7.21 2.35
N ALA A 77 11.10 -6.03 2.96
CA ALA A 77 12.35 -5.31 3.27
C ALA A 77 13.09 -5.88 4.51
N GLY A 78 12.52 -6.89 5.19
CA GLY A 78 13.13 -7.51 6.37
C GLY A 78 13.18 -6.61 7.62
N TYR A 79 12.32 -5.59 7.68
CA TYR A 79 12.24 -4.72 8.83
C TYR A 79 11.54 -5.38 10.03
N SER A 80 11.83 -4.88 11.23
CA SER A 80 11.22 -5.38 12.46
C SER A 80 9.74 -5.00 12.57
N ARG A 81 9.01 -5.69 13.47
CA ARG A 81 7.62 -5.35 13.79
C ARG A 81 7.45 -3.93 14.34
N GLY A 82 8.51 -3.32 14.89
CA GLY A 82 8.48 -1.92 15.34
C GLY A 82 8.26 -0.94 14.19
N VAL A 83 8.81 -1.24 13.01
CA VAL A 83 8.60 -0.42 11.79
C VAL A 83 7.14 -0.51 11.32
N PHE A 84 6.47 -1.63 11.52
CA PHE A 84 5.02 -1.73 11.29
C PHE A 84 4.20 -0.88 12.27
N MET A 85 4.58 -0.78 13.54
CA MET A 85 3.90 0.14 14.47
C MET A 85 4.06 1.60 14.03
N LEU A 86 5.22 1.94 13.47
CA LEU A 86 5.47 3.28 12.94
C LEU A 86 4.60 3.61 11.71
N LEU A 87 4.12 2.61 10.96
CA LEU A 87 3.13 2.79 9.89
C LEU A 87 1.78 3.32 10.42
N LEU A 88 1.41 2.97 11.65
CA LEU A 88 0.17 3.42 12.27
C LEU A 88 0.32 4.82 12.87
N ILE A 89 1.48 5.13 13.45
CA ILE A 89 1.74 6.39 14.15
C ILE A 89 2.17 7.50 13.18
N ALA A 90 2.99 7.17 12.19
CA ALA A 90 3.59 8.12 11.25
C ALA A 90 3.53 7.61 9.78
N PRO A 91 2.34 7.28 9.25
CA PRO A 91 2.19 6.73 7.90
C PRO A 91 2.83 7.61 6.82
N PHE A 92 2.65 8.94 6.92
CA PHE A 92 3.13 9.89 5.92
C PHE A 92 4.64 9.92 5.75
N LEU A 93 5.40 9.59 6.80
CA LEU A 93 6.86 9.49 6.73
C LEU A 93 7.29 8.10 6.22
N LEU A 94 6.57 7.06 6.64
CA LEU A 94 6.99 5.69 6.37
C LEU A 94 6.63 5.21 4.97
N PHE A 95 5.48 5.61 4.41
CA PHE A 95 5.08 5.17 3.08
C PHE A 95 6.11 5.57 2.00
N PRO A 96 6.60 6.81 1.95
CA PRO A 96 7.70 7.18 1.05
C PRO A 96 8.99 6.42 1.37
N PHE A 97 9.33 6.29 2.66
CA PHE A 97 10.57 5.63 3.08
C PHE A 97 10.65 4.16 2.62
N LEU A 98 9.54 3.44 2.64
CA LEU A 98 9.47 2.03 2.24
C LEU A 98 9.65 1.80 0.73
N ALA A 99 9.65 2.87 -0.08
CA ALA A 99 9.94 2.80 -1.51
C ALA A 99 11.43 2.63 -1.82
N PHE A 100 12.33 3.03 -0.91
CA PHE A 100 13.78 3.01 -1.13
C PHE A 100 14.48 1.66 -0.91
N PRO A 101 14.22 0.92 0.19
CA PRO A 101 15.00 -0.28 0.49
C PRO A 101 14.83 -1.32 -0.62
N PRO A 102 15.83 -2.19 -0.85
CA PRO A 102 15.65 -3.38 -1.67
C PRO A 102 14.79 -4.42 -0.95
N SER A 103 14.36 -5.45 -1.67
CA SER A 103 13.79 -6.65 -1.06
C SER A 103 14.92 -7.50 -0.47
N VAL A 104 14.71 -8.10 0.70
CA VAL A 104 15.72 -9.00 1.28
C VAL A 104 15.76 -10.29 0.46
N PRO A 105 16.94 -10.71 -0.04
CA PRO A 105 17.08 -12.02 -0.68
C PRO A 105 16.74 -13.10 0.35
N ARG A 106 15.62 -13.78 0.16
CA ARG A 106 15.30 -14.96 0.97
C ARG A 106 15.88 -16.17 0.25
N PRO A 107 16.63 -17.05 0.94
CA PRO A 107 16.97 -18.34 0.36
C PRO A 107 15.66 -18.98 -0.07
N SER A 108 15.57 -19.34 -1.35
CA SER A 108 14.47 -20.14 -1.85
C SER A 108 14.37 -21.35 -0.94
N ALA A 109 13.29 -21.44 -0.15
CA ALA A 109 12.90 -22.73 0.39
C ALA A 109 12.90 -23.68 -0.81
N GLU A 110 13.60 -24.80 -0.66
CA GLU A 110 13.62 -25.86 -1.66
C GLU A 110 12.20 -26.13 -2.15
N GLN A 111 12.15 -26.40 -3.46
CA GLN A 111 11.02 -26.54 -4.37
C GLN A 111 9.70 -27.05 -3.78
#